data_AF-A0A917AJH2-F1
#
_entry.id   AF-A0A917AJH2-F1
#
_cell.length_a   1.000
_cell.length_b   1.000
_cell.length_c   1.000
_cell.angle_alpha   90.00
_cell.angle_beta   90.00
_cell.angle_gamma   90.00
#
_symmetry.space_group_name_H-M   'P 1'
#
loop_
_entity.id
_entity.type
_entity.pdbx_description
1 polymer ?
#
loop_
_entity_poly.entity_id
_entity_poly.type
_entity_poly.pdbx_seq_one_letter_code
_entity_poly.pdbx_strand_id
1 'polypeptide(L)'
;MRDFSEIRMLPNKSGVYCLLGSSVRSPYPAYVGIGTNLRNRVSQHLEYRNSSVTTGASAVSLDASQVGGCQWWTDPVLEDAIRLHAFELVAFDHLNPTLRSRGGIRSEARKLSKEGEFRTWAIELLENPSGTVHFPGISELTKTVQALTERVMELERSLQK
;
A
#
# COMPACT_ATOMS: atom_id res chain seq x y z
N MET A 1 14.05 13.68 6.07
CA MET A 1 13.69 12.28 5.75
C MET A 1 12.24 12.10 6.18
N ARG A 2 11.36 11.57 5.32
CA ARG A 2 9.94 11.36 5.68
C ARG A 2 9.88 10.25 6.73
N ASP A 3 9.11 10.44 7.80
CA ASP A 3 8.85 9.39 8.78
C ASP A 3 7.80 8.42 8.22
N PHE A 4 8.03 7.13 8.43
CA PHE A 4 7.12 6.05 8.08
C PHE A 4 6.87 5.14 9.29
N SER A 5 6.90 5.70 10.50
CA SER A 5 6.69 4.98 11.75
C SER A 5 5.37 4.22 11.78
N GLU A 6 4.36 4.67 11.01
CA GLU A 6 3.07 4.02 10.84
C GLU A 6 3.16 2.67 10.08
N ILE A 7 4.28 2.34 9.43
CA ILE A 7 4.54 0.99 8.87
C ILE A 7 4.40 -0.08 9.95
N ARG A 8 4.65 0.25 11.23
CA ARG A 8 4.46 -0.66 12.37
C ARG A 8 3.01 -1.16 12.51
N MET A 9 2.03 -0.47 11.92
CA MET A 9 0.64 -0.91 11.89
C MET A 9 0.41 -2.10 10.95
N LEU A 10 1.32 -2.35 9.99
CA LEU A 10 1.22 -3.51 9.13
C LEU A 10 1.47 -4.80 9.91
N PRO A 11 0.73 -5.87 9.59
CA PRO A 11 0.89 -7.15 10.25
C PRO A 11 2.17 -7.88 9.78
N ASN A 12 2.72 -8.70 10.67
CA ASN A 12 3.77 -9.67 10.33
C ASN A 12 3.15 -10.97 9.80
N LYS A 13 2.33 -10.86 8.74
CA LYS A 13 1.61 -11.99 8.14
C LYS A 13 1.79 -12.03 6.63
N SER A 14 1.48 -13.18 6.04
CA SER A 14 1.33 -13.33 4.60
C SER A 14 0.14 -12.55 4.10
N GLY A 15 0.29 -11.88 2.96
CA GLY A 15 -0.80 -11.16 2.34
C GLY A 15 -0.35 -10.26 1.21
N VAL A 16 -1.30 -9.44 0.76
CA VAL A 16 -1.13 -8.50 -0.35
C VAL A 16 -1.22 -7.09 0.19
N TYR A 17 -0.41 -6.19 -0.36
CA TYR A 17 -0.44 -4.78 -0.05
C TYR A 17 -0.55 -3.94 -1.31
N CYS A 18 -1.22 -2.79 -1.18
CA CYS A 18 -1.32 -1.77 -2.19
C CYS A 18 -0.74 -0.47 -1.61
N LEU A 19 0.30 0.07 -2.23
CA LEU A 19 0.80 1.40 -1.94
C LEU A 19 -0.05 2.41 -2.72
N LEU A 20 -0.58 3.39 -1.99
CA LEU A 20 -1.45 4.41 -2.52
C LEU A 20 -0.65 5.67 -2.84
N GLY A 21 -0.81 6.19 -4.05
CA GLY A 21 -0.28 7.48 -4.43
C GLY A 21 -1.05 8.61 -3.74
N SER A 22 -0.33 9.59 -3.19
CA SER A 22 -0.91 10.84 -2.69
C SER A 22 -1.27 11.72 -3.88
N SER A 23 -2.56 11.84 -4.19
CA SER A 23 -3.11 12.80 -5.16
C SER A 23 -4.08 13.75 -4.46
N VAL A 24 -4.14 14.99 -4.94
CA VAL A 24 -4.97 16.09 -4.39
C VAL A 24 -6.46 15.75 -4.43
N ARG A 25 -6.90 14.84 -5.31
CA ARG A 25 -8.33 14.54 -5.53
C ARG A 25 -8.80 13.21 -4.95
N SER A 26 -7.96 12.18 -4.92
CA SER A 26 -8.25 10.87 -4.33
C SER A 26 -6.98 10.02 -4.30
N PRO A 27 -6.72 9.22 -3.26
CA PRO A 27 -5.68 8.21 -3.33
C PRO A 27 -5.93 7.26 -4.51
N TYR A 28 -4.87 6.82 -5.18
CA TYR A 28 -4.95 5.86 -6.29
C TYR A 28 -3.96 4.70 -6.07
N PRO A 29 -4.28 3.48 -6.54
CA PRO A 29 -3.34 2.35 -6.49
C PRO A 29 -2.07 2.64 -7.29
N ALA A 30 -0.96 2.91 -6.62
CA ALA A 30 0.32 3.18 -7.28
C ALA A 30 1.09 1.88 -7.54
N TYR A 31 1.08 0.96 -6.58
CA TYR A 31 1.80 -0.31 -6.66
C TYR A 31 1.12 -1.38 -5.83
N VAL A 32 1.08 -2.60 -6.35
CA VAL A 32 0.61 -3.79 -5.62
C VAL A 32 1.76 -4.79 -5.52
N GLY A 33 1.88 -5.44 -4.37
CA GLY A 33 2.82 -6.53 -4.17
C GLY A 33 2.38 -7.48 -3.07
N ILE A 34 3.16 -8.55 -2.88
CA ILE A 34 2.93 -9.56 -1.86
C ILE A 34 4.11 -9.70 -0.90
N GLY A 35 3.81 -10.20 0.29
CA GLY A 35 4.83 -10.56 1.26
C GLY A 35 4.35 -11.68 2.16
N THR A 36 5.26 -12.57 2.55
CA THR A 36 5.06 -13.48 3.70
C THR A 36 5.16 -12.74 5.02
N ASN A 37 5.77 -11.55 5.00
CA ASN A 37 5.74 -10.56 6.07
C ASN A 37 5.52 -9.18 5.43
N LEU A 38 4.28 -8.71 5.50
CA LEU A 38 3.86 -7.45 4.89
C LEU A 38 4.64 -6.24 5.42
N ARG A 39 4.83 -6.16 6.73
CA ARG A 39 5.60 -5.07 7.36
C ARG A 39 7.01 -4.96 6.78
N ASN A 40 7.75 -6.07 6.76
CA ASN A 40 9.11 -6.10 6.24
C ASN A 40 9.17 -5.75 4.75
N ARG A 41 8.20 -6.23 3.95
CA ARG A 41 8.14 -5.90 2.52
C ARG A 41 7.88 -4.42 2.28
N VAL A 42 6.91 -3.83 2.97
CA VAL A 42 6.62 -2.40 2.82
C VAL A 42 7.78 -1.53 3.32
N SER A 43 8.42 -1.90 4.44
CA SER A 43 9.69 -1.28 4.89
C SER A 43 10.77 -1.35 3.81
N GLN A 44 10.98 -2.50 3.14
CA GLN A 44 11.96 -2.63 2.05
C GLN A 44 11.73 -1.64 0.91
N HIS A 45 10.46 -1.37 0.58
CA HIS A 45 10.12 -0.41 -0.47
C HIS A 45 10.28 1.05 -0.03
N LEU A 46 9.85 1.40 1.19
CA LEU A 46 9.76 2.79 1.63
C LEU A 46 11.02 3.29 2.37
N GLU A 47 11.61 2.46 3.23
CA GLU A 47 12.76 2.84 4.08
C GLU A 47 14.09 2.52 3.39
N TYR A 48 14.21 1.33 2.80
CA TYR A 48 15.48 0.85 2.28
C TYR A 48 15.72 1.16 0.81
N ARG A 49 14.69 1.56 0.04
CA ARG A 49 14.75 1.82 -1.42
C ARG A 49 15.42 0.70 -2.25
N ASN A 50 15.51 -0.52 -1.72
CA ASN A 50 16.38 -1.59 -2.22
C ASN A 50 15.61 -2.78 -2.84
N SER A 51 14.34 -2.61 -3.18
CA SER A 51 13.59 -3.67 -3.87
C SER A 51 13.99 -3.77 -5.35
N SER A 52 14.26 -4.98 -5.84
CA SER A 52 14.66 -5.37 -7.20
C SER A 52 13.69 -5.01 -8.35
N VAL A 53 12.79 -4.05 -8.12
CA VAL A 53 12.04 -3.34 -9.17
C VAL A 53 12.97 -2.45 -10.02
N THR A 54 14.22 -2.22 -9.59
CA THR A 54 15.19 -1.32 -10.23
C THR A 54 15.99 -1.91 -11.41
N THR A 55 15.94 -3.22 -11.69
CA THR A 55 16.92 -3.86 -12.60
C THR A 55 16.34 -4.55 -13.85
N GLY A 56 15.06 -4.37 -14.18
CA GLY A 56 14.46 -4.98 -15.38
C GLY A 56 13.70 -3.99 -16.24
N ALA A 57 14.39 -3.35 -17.19
CA ALA A 57 13.94 -2.74 -18.47
C ALA A 57 12.57 -1.99 -18.58
N SER A 58 11.83 -1.73 -17.50
CA SER A 58 10.56 -0.98 -17.48
C SER A 58 10.30 -0.33 -16.11
N ALA A 59 11.36 -0.11 -15.35
CA ALA A 59 11.33 0.36 -13.97
C ALA A 59 11.04 1.86 -13.88
N VAL A 60 9.76 2.24 -13.94
CA VAL A 60 9.33 3.50 -13.33
C VAL A 60 9.50 3.30 -11.82
N SER A 61 10.57 3.84 -11.25
CA SER A 61 10.85 3.77 -9.82
C SER A 61 9.69 4.41 -9.05
N LEU A 62 9.06 3.65 -8.14
CA LEU A 62 8.10 4.23 -7.19
C LEU A 62 8.83 5.29 -6.36
N ASP A 63 8.50 6.56 -6.56
CA ASP A 63 9.00 7.61 -5.70
C ASP A 63 8.26 7.54 -4.36
N ALA A 64 8.97 7.15 -3.29
CA ALA A 64 8.44 7.11 -1.93
C ALA A 64 7.91 8.47 -1.46
N SER A 65 8.32 9.58 -2.08
CA SER A 65 7.77 10.92 -1.82
C SER A 65 6.31 11.07 -2.28
N GLN A 66 5.86 10.22 -3.21
CA GLN A 66 4.51 10.24 -3.75
C GLN A 66 3.59 9.18 -3.13
N VAL A 67 4.08 8.37 -2.19
CA VAL A 67 3.24 7.43 -1.46
C VAL A 67 2.53 8.17 -0.33
N GLY A 68 1.19 8.15 -0.36
CA GLY A 68 0.31 8.74 0.64
C GLY A 68 -0.28 7.74 1.62
N GLY A 69 -0.18 6.43 1.35
CA GLY A 69 -0.69 5.42 2.25
C GLY A 69 -0.44 4.00 1.77
N CYS A 70 -0.95 3.04 2.53
CA CYS A 70 -0.93 1.63 2.20
C CYS A 70 -2.21 0.95 2.68
N GLN A 71 -2.79 0.11 1.83
CA GLN A 71 -3.83 -0.84 2.17
C GLN A 71 -3.26 -2.25 2.14
N TRP A 72 -3.81 -3.14 2.97
CA TRP A 72 -3.42 -4.55 2.93
C TRP A 72 -4.59 -5.50 3.15
N TRP A 73 -4.40 -6.71 2.64
CA TRP A 73 -5.34 -7.83 2.73
C TRP A 73 -4.60 -9.05 3.26
N THR A 74 -5.16 -9.64 4.31
CA THR A 74 -4.67 -10.87 4.92
C THR A 74 -5.83 -11.82 5.11
N ASP A 75 -5.61 -13.09 4.82
CA ASP A 75 -6.56 -14.17 5.07
C ASP A 75 -5.75 -15.46 5.29
N PRO A 76 -6.17 -16.40 6.18
CA PRO A 76 -5.47 -17.67 6.37
C PRO A 76 -5.20 -18.43 5.06
N VAL A 77 -6.08 -18.29 4.07
CA VAL A 77 -5.95 -18.91 2.75
C VAL A 77 -4.74 -18.36 1.96
N LEU A 78 -4.27 -17.15 2.29
CA LEU A 78 -3.11 -16.51 1.67
C LEU A 78 -1.77 -16.94 2.28
N GLU A 79 -1.76 -17.84 3.26
CA GLU A 79 -0.52 -18.48 3.74
C GLU A 79 0.03 -19.47 2.69
N ASP A 80 -0.82 -20.01 1.82
CA ASP A 80 -0.39 -20.81 0.68
C ASP A 80 0.20 -19.93 -0.42
N ALA A 81 1.41 -20.29 -0.87
CA ALA A 81 2.15 -19.50 -1.85
C ALA A 81 1.44 -19.41 -3.22
N ILE A 82 0.79 -20.50 -3.67
CA ILE A 82 0.09 -20.50 -4.98
C ILE A 82 -1.11 -19.56 -4.92
N ARG A 83 -1.89 -19.65 -3.84
CA ARG A 83 -3.04 -18.77 -3.59
C ARG A 83 -2.64 -17.32 -3.42
N LEU A 84 -1.55 -17.04 -2.69
CA LEU A 84 -1.03 -15.68 -2.53
C LEU A 84 -0.65 -15.06 -3.89
N HIS A 85 0.08 -15.80 -4.72
CA HIS A 85 0.42 -15.35 -6.07
C HIS A 85 -0.81 -15.23 -6.99
N ALA A 86 -1.79 -16.14 -6.86
CA ALA A 86 -3.03 -16.04 -7.64
C ALA A 86 -3.85 -14.81 -7.25
N PHE A 87 -3.90 -14.51 -5.94
CA PHE A 87 -4.58 -13.33 -5.41
C PHE A 87 -3.90 -12.04 -5.88
N GLU A 88 -2.56 -11.99 -5.91
CA GLU A 88 -1.81 -10.87 -6.48
C GLU A 88 -2.21 -10.57 -7.94
N LEU A 89 -2.41 -11.61 -8.75
CA LEU A 89 -2.86 -11.45 -10.14
C LEU A 89 -4.26 -10.85 -10.21
N VAL A 90 -5.18 -11.30 -9.36
CA VAL A 90 -6.53 -10.72 -9.28
C VAL A 90 -6.46 -9.27 -8.80
N ALA A 91 -5.61 -8.96 -7.80
CA ALA A 91 -5.40 -7.60 -7.31
C ALA A 91 -4.83 -6.67 -8.39
N PHE A 92 -3.91 -7.16 -9.24
CA PHE A 92 -3.40 -6.41 -10.38
C PHE A 92 -4.46 -6.10 -11.43
N ASP A 93 -5.40 -7.02 -11.65
CA ASP A 93 -6.50 -6.81 -12.60
C ASP A 93 -7.54 -5.86 -12.02
N HIS A 94 -7.90 -6.04 -10.75
CA HIS A 94 -8.98 -5.33 -10.07
C HIS A 94 -8.60 -3.91 -9.67
N LEU A 95 -7.47 -3.75 -8.94
CA LEU A 95 -7.01 -2.43 -8.47
C LEU A 95 -6.32 -1.61 -9.55
N ASN A 96 -5.90 -2.26 -10.66
CA ASN A 96 -5.26 -1.64 -11.80
C ASN A 96 -4.14 -0.62 -11.43
N PRO A 97 -3.09 -1.05 -10.70
CA PRO A 97 -2.07 -0.12 -10.22
C PRO A 97 -1.24 0.46 -11.37
N THR A 98 -0.77 1.69 -11.16
CA THR A 98 0.09 2.40 -12.13
C THR A 98 1.38 1.63 -12.42
N LEU A 99 1.99 1.04 -11.38
CA LEU A 99 3.18 0.22 -11.49
C LEU A 99 2.84 -1.26 -11.38
N ARG A 100 3.31 -2.03 -12.36
CA ARG A 100 3.09 -3.48 -12.43
C ARG A 100 4.43 -4.20 -12.45
N SER A 101 4.79 -4.84 -11.34
CA SER A 101 5.89 -5.82 -11.35
C SER A 101 5.31 -7.18 -11.71
N ARG A 102 5.72 -7.75 -12.86
CA ARG A 102 5.30 -9.09 -13.31
C ARG A 102 6.49 -10.03 -13.30
N GLY A 103 7.10 -10.23 -12.13
CA GLY A 103 8.20 -11.19 -11.97
C GLY A 103 7.69 -12.62 -11.78
N GLY A 104 8.20 -13.58 -12.56
CA GLY A 104 8.18 -15.01 -12.23
C GLY A 104 6.81 -15.64 -11.90
N ILE A 105 5.74 -15.30 -12.64
CA ILE A 105 4.38 -15.81 -12.38
C ILE A 105 4.35 -17.33 -12.59
N ARG A 106 4.05 -18.08 -11.51
CA ARG A 106 3.86 -19.53 -11.56
C ARG A 106 2.63 -19.89 -12.40
N SER A 107 2.72 -20.99 -13.15
CA SER A 107 1.66 -21.40 -14.08
C SER A 107 0.36 -21.76 -13.37
N GLU A 108 0.48 -22.35 -12.19
CA GLU A 108 -0.57 -22.80 -11.29
C GLU A 108 -1.33 -21.60 -10.72
N ALA A 109 -0.61 -20.58 -10.25
CA ALA A 109 -1.20 -19.34 -9.75
C ALA A 109 -2.00 -18.61 -10.83
N ARG A 110 -1.52 -18.62 -12.08
CA ARG A 110 -2.23 -18.04 -13.23
C ARG A 110 -3.50 -18.80 -13.61
N LYS A 111 -3.53 -20.12 -13.43
CA LYS A 111 -4.74 -20.92 -13.65
C LYS A 111 -5.76 -20.57 -12.57
N LEU A 112 -5.35 -20.65 -11.30
CA LEU A 112 -6.20 -20.36 -10.15
C LEU A 112 -6.77 -18.92 -10.18
N SER A 113 -5.98 -17.92 -10.58
CA SER A 113 -6.46 -16.52 -10.67
C SER A 113 -7.59 -16.31 -11.69
N LYS A 114 -7.80 -17.27 -12.59
CA LYS A 114 -8.87 -17.26 -13.60
C LYS A 114 -10.04 -18.18 -13.23
N GLU A 115 -9.91 -19.00 -12.19
CA GLU A 115 -10.99 -19.85 -11.71
C GLU A 115 -12.09 -18.97 -11.09
N GLY A 116 -13.34 -19.23 -11.47
CA GLY A 116 -14.47 -18.34 -11.15
C GLY A 116 -14.69 -18.15 -9.66
N GLU A 117 -14.73 -19.25 -8.89
CA GLU A 117 -14.95 -19.18 -7.44
C GLU A 117 -13.83 -18.43 -6.72
N PHE A 118 -12.57 -18.76 -7.02
CA PHE A 118 -11.42 -18.10 -6.43
C PHE A 118 -11.39 -16.61 -6.78
N ARG A 119 -11.66 -16.26 -8.05
CA ARG A 119 -11.65 -14.88 -8.50
C ARG A 119 -12.74 -14.05 -7.83
N THR A 120 -13.96 -14.58 -7.71
CA THR A 120 -15.06 -13.89 -7.03
C THR A 120 -14.71 -13.64 -5.57
N TRP A 121 -14.28 -14.67 -4.84
CA TRP A 121 -13.81 -14.53 -3.46
C TRP A 121 -12.69 -13.50 -3.33
N ALA A 122 -11.72 -13.53 -4.25
CA ALA A 122 -10.60 -12.60 -4.22
C ALA A 122 -11.04 -11.14 -4.44
N ILE A 123 -11.98 -10.90 -5.36
CA ILE A 123 -12.56 -9.57 -5.59
C ILE A 123 -13.31 -9.08 -4.34
N GLU A 124 -14.15 -9.92 -3.73
CA GLU A 124 -14.88 -9.57 -2.50
C GLU A 124 -13.93 -9.21 -1.35
N LEU A 125 -12.83 -9.94 -1.21
CA LEU A 125 -11.81 -9.62 -0.23
C LEU A 125 -11.11 -8.30 -0.56
N LEU A 126 -10.82 -8.03 -1.84
CA LEU A 126 -10.18 -6.78 -2.27
C LEU A 126 -11.01 -5.52 -1.98
N GLU A 127 -12.33 -5.62 -1.99
CA GLU A 127 -13.23 -4.52 -1.59
C GLU A 127 -13.11 -4.17 -0.09
N ASN A 128 -12.62 -5.10 0.74
CA ASN A 128 -12.59 -4.97 2.19
C ASN A 128 -11.16 -5.15 2.74
N PRO A 129 -10.32 -4.10 2.72
CA PRO A 129 -8.97 -4.18 3.25
C PRO A 129 -8.96 -4.56 4.73
N SER A 130 -8.08 -5.50 5.10
CA SER A 130 -7.85 -5.90 6.49
C SER A 130 -7.27 -4.75 7.32
N GLY A 131 -6.64 -3.78 6.66
CA GLY A 131 -6.29 -2.51 7.28
C GLY A 131 -5.77 -1.50 6.27
N THR A 132 -5.72 -0.25 6.72
CA THR A 132 -5.22 0.89 5.96
C THR A 132 -4.34 1.73 6.87
N VAL A 133 -3.28 2.28 6.30
CA VAL A 133 -2.43 3.29 6.94
C VAL A 133 -2.21 4.45 6.00
N HIS A 134 -2.15 5.65 6.56
CA HIS A 134 -1.88 6.87 5.82
C HIS A 134 -0.49 7.40 6.20
N PHE A 135 0.28 7.83 5.20
CA PHE A 135 1.61 8.40 5.36
C PHE A 135 1.54 9.90 5.06
N PRO A 136 1.38 10.75 6.08
CA PRO A 136 1.17 12.17 5.87
C PRO A 136 2.31 12.78 5.05
N GLY A 137 1.95 13.54 4.01
CA GLY A 137 2.91 14.27 3.19
C GLY A 137 3.38 15.55 3.84
N ILE A 138 4.53 16.07 3.39
CA ILE A 138 5.06 17.36 3.89
C ILE A 138 4.00 18.45 3.72
N SER A 139 3.31 18.52 2.58
CA SER A 139 2.24 19.50 2.35
C SER A 139 1.09 19.38 3.36
N GLU A 140 0.76 18.16 3.77
CA GLU A 140 -0.34 17.89 4.70
C GLU A 140 0.06 18.12 6.15
N LEU A 141 1.31 17.79 6.50
CA LEU A 141 1.92 18.19 7.77
C LEU A 141 1.98 19.71 7.89
N THR A 142 2.39 20.43 6.84
CA THR A 142 2.41 21.90 6.84
C THR A 142 1.01 22.49 7.04
N LYS A 143 -0.02 21.94 6.36
CA LYS A 143 -1.41 22.35 6.57
C LYS A 143 -1.88 22.08 8.00
N THR A 144 -1.53 20.93 8.55
CA THR A 144 -1.89 20.56 9.93
C THR A 144 -1.21 21.49 10.94
N VAL A 145 0.08 21.77 10.76
CA VAL A 145 0.82 22.72 11.59
C VAL A 145 0.21 24.12 11.52
N GLN A 146 -0.16 24.57 10.32
CA GLN A 146 -0.81 25.87 10.14
C GLN A 146 -2.16 25.93 10.88
N ALA A 147 -3.02 24.93 10.70
CA ALA A 147 -4.31 24.85 11.38
C ALA A 147 -4.16 24.78 12.91
N LEU A 148 -3.17 24.03 13.41
CA LEU A 148 -2.86 23.98 14.85
C LEU A 148 -2.36 25.33 15.36
N THR A 149 -1.52 26.02 14.58
CA THR A 149 -0.99 27.35 14.92
C THR A 149 -2.12 28.38 15.04
N GLU A 150 -3.04 28.39 14.08
CA GLU A 150 -4.23 29.26 14.10
C GLU A 150 -5.09 29.01 15.34
N ARG A 151 -5.31 27.74 15.69
CA ARG A 151 -6.12 27.34 16.85
C ARG A 151 -5.45 27.70 18.18
N VAL A 152 -4.11 27.59 18.29
CA VAL A 152 -3.36 28.04 19.46
C VAL A 152 -3.49 29.55 19.63
N MET A 153 -3.34 30.33 18.55
CA MET A 153 -3.51 31.79 18.61
C MET A 153 -4.91 32.21 19.05
N GLU A 154 -5.95 31.48 18.61
CA GLU A 154 -7.32 31.73 19.03
C GLU A 154 -7.53 31.46 20.53
N LEU A 155 -6.99 30.34 21.03
CA LEU A 155 -7.03 29.99 22.45
C LEU A 155 -6.27 31.01 23.32
N GLU A 156 -5.07 31.41 22.91
CA GLU A 156 -4.27 32.43 23.61
C GLU A 156 -5.01 33.78 23.70
N ARG A 157 -5.68 34.20 22.62
CA ARG A 157 -6.52 35.41 22.64
C ARG A 157 -7.74 35.28 23.57
N SER A 158 -8.30 34.08 23.69
CA SER A 158 -9.45 33.83 24.57
C SER A 158 -9.06 33.83 26.05
N LEU A 159 -7.82 33.45 26.39
CA LEU A 159 -7.29 33.40 27.75
C LEU A 159 -6.73 34.75 28.24
N GLN A 160 -6.48 35.70 27.34
CA GLN A 160 -6.04 37.07 27.67
C GLN A 160 -7.20 38.07 27.87
N LYS A 161 -8.45 37.60 27.83
CA LYS A 161 -9.64 38.38 28.20
C LYS A 161 -10.13 37.98 29.58
#